data_AF-A0A2G8JDK4-F1
#
_entry.id   AF-A0A2G8JDK4-F1
#
_cell.length_a   1.000
_cell.length_b   1.000
_cell.length_c   1.000
_cell.angle_alpha   90.00
_cell.angle_beta   90.00
_cell.angle_gamma   90.00
#
_symmetry.space_group_name_H-M   'P 1'
#
loop_
_entity.id
_entity.type
_entity.pdbx_description
1 polymer ?
#
loop_
_entity_poly.entity_id
_entity_poly.type
_entity_poly.pdbx_seq_one_letter_code
_entity_poly.pdbx_strand_id
1 'polypeptide(L)'
;MTQKPVQSIFNVSWLGQRAGHAEDLQFVFGLPFFARGAWTYEELKISYYVIRMWTNFAKSGNPNIPVGLPRSIPEWPRFLPDSEEYKELDIAFSNNRYLRAPYCEFWETYVEMIVYLQEHLADVQDGTYMGGRR
;
A
#
# COMPACT_ATOMS: atom_id res chain seq x y z
N MET A 1 4.05 0.73 2.41
CA MET A 1 4.82 0.02 3.44
C MET A 1 3.98 -0.11 4.69
N THR A 2 4.06 -1.23 5.42
CA THR A 2 3.27 -1.45 6.66
C THR A 2 4.12 -1.29 7.92
N GLN A 3 5.45 -1.23 7.77
CA GLN A 3 6.37 -0.95 8.87
C GLN A 3 6.05 0.37 9.59
N LYS A 4 6.00 0.31 10.92
CA LYS A 4 5.96 1.48 11.79
C LYS A 4 7.39 1.88 12.13
N PRO A 5 7.87 3.07 11.74
CA PRO A 5 9.21 3.50 12.07
C PRO A 5 9.30 3.86 13.55
N VAL A 6 10.46 3.65 14.16
CA VAL A 6 10.74 4.07 15.54
C VAL A 6 10.76 5.60 15.65
N GLN A 7 11.11 6.28 14.55
CA GLN A 7 11.08 7.73 14.45
C GLN A 7 10.41 8.15 13.14
N SER A 8 9.43 9.05 13.24
CA SER A 8 8.81 9.67 12.07
C SER A 8 9.76 10.66 11.40
N ILE A 9 9.83 10.65 10.06
CA ILE A 9 10.60 11.65 9.30
C ILE A 9 10.05 13.07 9.44
N PHE A 10 8.79 13.23 9.86
CA PHE A 10 8.15 14.52 10.09
C PHE A 10 8.33 15.04 11.52
N ASN A 11 9.13 14.36 12.35
CA ASN A 11 9.41 14.73 13.74
C ASN A 11 8.15 14.96 14.60
N VAL A 12 7.14 14.12 14.39
CA VAL A 12 5.83 14.17 15.06
C VAL A 12 5.68 12.95 15.95
N SER A 13 5.86 13.14 17.25
CA SER A 13 6.01 12.06 18.25
C SER A 13 4.81 11.12 18.38
N TRP A 14 3.58 11.61 18.13
CA TRP A 14 2.37 10.77 18.15
C TRP A 14 2.17 9.98 16.84
N LEU A 15 2.86 10.35 15.76
CA LEU A 15 2.86 9.63 14.47
C LEU A 15 3.95 8.56 14.39
N GLY A 16 5.00 8.64 15.23
CA GLY A 16 6.07 7.63 15.34
C GLY A 16 5.63 6.23 15.83
N GLN A 17 4.32 5.94 15.85
CA GLN A 17 3.76 4.61 16.14
C GLN A 17 2.85 4.10 15.01
N ARG A 18 2.79 4.80 13.87
CA ARG A 18 1.98 4.45 12.71
C ARG A 18 2.79 4.57 11.43
N ALA A 19 2.49 3.73 10.45
CA ALA A 19 2.99 3.88 9.08
C ALA A 19 2.22 5.03 8.42
N GLY A 20 2.61 6.27 8.73
CA GLY A 20 2.04 7.48 8.13
C GLY A 20 2.36 7.59 6.64
N HIS A 21 1.70 8.53 5.97
CA HIS A 21 2.01 8.81 4.57
C HIS A 21 3.48 9.24 4.43
N ALA A 22 4.17 8.75 3.40
CA ALA A 22 5.58 9.00 3.10
C ALA A 22 6.62 8.47 4.12
N GLU A 23 6.22 7.79 5.18
CA GLU A 23 7.17 7.15 6.10
C GLU A 23 8.00 6.04 5.42
N ASP A 24 7.56 5.51 4.29
CA ASP A 24 8.32 4.53 3.52
C ASP A 24 9.57 5.10 2.84
N LEU A 25 9.60 6.42 2.59
CA LEU A 25 10.69 7.08 1.87
C LEU A 25 12.03 6.94 2.60
N GLN A 26 12.03 6.94 3.94
CA GLN A 26 13.26 6.77 4.72
C GLN A 26 13.95 5.43 4.45
N PHE A 27 13.16 4.38 4.25
CA PHE A 27 13.67 3.04 3.97
C PHE A 27 14.03 2.89 2.49
N VAL A 28 13.23 3.45 1.59
CA VAL A 28 13.45 3.43 0.13
C VAL A 28 14.72 4.18 -0.26
N PHE A 29 15.01 5.33 0.36
CA PHE A 29 16.19 6.13 0.05
C PHE A 29 17.40 5.82 0.93
N GLY A 30 17.30 4.85 1.84
CA GLY A 30 18.43 4.42 2.64
C GLY A 30 18.86 5.40 3.72
N LEU A 31 17.96 6.24 4.23
CA LEU A 31 18.28 7.16 5.32
C LEU A 31 18.94 6.47 6.52
N PRO A 32 18.56 5.23 6.94
CA PRO A 32 19.26 4.49 7.98
C PRO A 32 20.77 4.29 7.75
N PHE A 33 21.26 4.36 6.50
CA PHE A 33 22.68 4.19 6.16
C PHE A 33 23.48 5.51 6.13
N PHE A 34 22.81 6.66 6.02
CA PHE A 34 23.47 7.96 5.81
C PHE A 34 23.28 8.93 6.97
N ALA A 35 22.11 8.90 7.60
CA ALA A 35 21.76 9.83 8.67
C ALA A 35 22.12 9.24 10.04
N ARG A 36 22.80 10.04 10.86
CA ARG A 36 23.00 9.73 12.28
C ARG A 36 21.67 9.91 13.01
N GLY A 37 20.92 8.83 13.15
CA GLY A 37 19.68 8.72 13.92
C GLY A 37 19.66 7.43 14.73
N ALA A 38 18.73 7.31 15.68
CA ALA A 38 18.57 6.10 16.50
C ALA A 38 17.76 5.03 15.76
N TRP A 39 18.32 4.49 14.67
CA TRP A 39 17.71 3.38 13.93
C TRP A 39 18.03 2.05 14.60
N THR A 40 17.06 1.15 14.59
CA THR A 40 17.23 -0.22 15.04
C THR A 40 17.90 -1.08 13.96
N TYR A 41 18.49 -2.21 14.37
CA TYR A 41 19.04 -3.20 13.44
C TYR A 41 17.98 -3.75 12.47
N GLU A 42 16.72 -3.80 12.89
CA GLU A 42 15.60 -4.23 12.05
C GLU A 42 15.27 -3.18 10.98
N GLU A 43 15.30 -1.89 11.31
CA GLU A 43 15.09 -0.81 10.33
C GLU A 43 16.19 -0.75 9.27
N LEU A 44 17.44 -1.02 9.66
CA LEU A 44 18.56 -1.19 8.72
C LEU A 44 18.31 -2.35 7.76
N LYS A 45 17.85 -3.51 8.27
CA LYS A 45 17.51 -4.67 7.43
C LYS A 45 16.34 -4.38 6.50
N ILE A 46 15.28 -3.75 7.00
CA ILE A 46 14.13 -3.36 6.18
C ILE A 46 14.57 -2.44 5.04
N SER A 47 15.32 -1.38 5.34
CA SER A 47 15.82 -0.46 4.32
C SER A 47 16.66 -1.18 3.26
N TYR A 48 17.58 -2.04 3.69
CA TYR A 48 18.41 -2.82 2.77
C TYR A 48 17.58 -3.69 1.81
N TYR A 49 16.59 -4.42 2.34
CA TYR A 49 15.76 -5.31 1.52
C TYR A 49 14.80 -4.56 0.61
N VAL A 50 14.24 -3.43 1.07
CA VAL A 50 13.38 -2.57 0.25
C VAL A 50 14.15 -1.96 -0.91
N ILE A 51 15.35 -1.41 -0.64
CA ILE A 51 16.25 -0.90 -1.69
C ILE A 51 16.59 -2.01 -2.69
N ARG A 52 16.88 -3.23 -2.20
CA ARG A 52 17.15 -4.37 -3.08
C ARG A 52 15.96 -4.71 -3.96
N MET A 53 14.75 -4.81 -3.41
CA MET A 53 13.53 -5.10 -4.18
C MET A 53 13.26 -4.00 -5.22
N TRP A 54 13.40 -2.73 -4.86
CA TRP A 54 13.21 -1.59 -5.77
C TRP A 54 14.26 -1.55 -6.88
N THR A 55 15.52 -1.74 -6.56
CA THR A 55 16.59 -1.74 -7.56
C THR A 55 16.55 -2.98 -8.47
N ASN A 56 16.11 -4.13 -7.95
CA ASN A 56 15.82 -5.32 -8.75
C ASN A 56 14.69 -5.04 -9.75
N PHE A 57 13.57 -4.49 -9.27
CA PHE A 57 12.44 -4.13 -10.13
C PHE A 57 12.85 -3.12 -11.21
N ALA A 58 13.60 -2.08 -10.85
CA ALA A 58 14.09 -1.09 -11.82
C ALA A 58 14.99 -1.71 -12.91
N LYS A 59 15.73 -2.78 -12.59
CA LYS A 59 16.64 -3.46 -13.54
C LYS A 59 15.94 -4.48 -14.44
N SER A 60 14.93 -5.18 -13.92
CA SER A 60 14.41 -6.40 -14.56
C SER A 60 12.88 -6.45 -14.70
N GLY A 61 12.16 -5.52 -14.08
CA GLY A 61 10.70 -5.60 -13.92
C GLY A 61 10.24 -6.63 -12.88
N ASN A 62 11.16 -7.27 -12.15
CA ASN A 62 10.86 -8.25 -11.11
C ASN A 62 11.64 -7.93 -9.81
N PRO A 63 10.97 -7.69 -8.67
CA PRO A 63 11.64 -7.33 -7.42
C PRO A 63 12.52 -8.44 -6.83
N ASN A 64 12.39 -9.69 -7.29
CA ASN A 64 13.13 -10.85 -6.77
C ASN A 64 14.49 -11.07 -7.46
N ILE A 65 14.74 -10.44 -8.61
CA ILE A 65 15.93 -10.67 -9.46
C ILE A 65 16.50 -9.36 -10.00
N PRO A 66 17.81 -9.26 -10.28
CA PRO A 66 18.80 -10.35 -10.33
C PRO A 66 19.44 -10.71 -8.99
N VAL A 67 19.29 -9.87 -7.97
CA VAL A 67 19.93 -10.10 -6.67
C VAL A 67 18.91 -10.65 -5.68
N GLY A 68 19.00 -11.94 -5.37
CA GLY A 68 18.08 -12.60 -4.44
C GLY A 68 18.11 -12.05 -3.01
N LEU A 69 17.05 -12.29 -2.27
CA LEU A 69 16.93 -12.05 -0.83
C LEU A 69 17.24 -13.33 -0.04
N PRO A 70 17.49 -13.25 1.29
CA PRO A 70 17.64 -14.44 2.13
C PRO A 70 16.42 -15.36 2.02
N ARG A 71 16.63 -16.69 2.13
CA ARG A 71 15.56 -17.70 2.04
C ARG A 71 14.44 -17.54 3.06
N SER A 72 14.70 -16.83 4.16
CA SER A 72 13.69 -16.52 5.18
C SER A 72 12.65 -15.50 4.72
N ILE A 73 12.93 -14.75 3.64
CA ILE A 73 12.00 -13.79 3.06
C ILE A 73 11.33 -14.48 1.86
N PRO A 74 10.00 -14.70 1.88
CA PRO A 74 9.32 -15.28 0.74
C PRO A 74 9.43 -14.33 -0.46
N GLU A 75 9.47 -14.90 -1.67
CA GLU A 75 9.46 -14.10 -2.89
C GLU A 75 8.22 -13.19 -2.95
N TRP A 76 8.39 -12.01 -3.52
CA TRP A 76 7.28 -11.10 -3.76
C TRP A 76 6.49 -11.62 -4.97
N PRO A 77 5.23 -12.07 -4.77
CA PRO A 77 4.41 -12.63 -5.84
C PRO A 77 3.95 -11.53 -6.80
N ARG A 78 3.77 -11.89 -8.07
CA ARG A 78 3.07 -11.00 -9.00
C ARG A 78 1.62 -10.87 -8.54
N PHE A 79 1.13 -9.64 -8.48
CA PHE A 79 -0.28 -9.37 -8.23
C PHE A 79 -1.13 -9.96 -9.37
N LEU A 80 -2.14 -10.75 -9.02
CA LEU A 80 -3.14 -11.30 -9.93
C LEU A 80 -4.54 -10.96 -9.40
N PRO A 81 -5.50 -10.54 -10.25
CA PRO A 81 -6.84 -10.14 -9.81
C PRO A 81 -7.57 -11.20 -8.97
N ASP A 82 -7.44 -12.48 -9.34
CA ASP A 82 -8.15 -13.55 -8.62
C ASP A 82 -7.55 -13.85 -7.24
N SER A 83 -6.28 -13.52 -7.05
CA SER A 83 -5.47 -13.96 -5.90
C SER A 83 -5.18 -12.81 -4.92
N GLU A 84 -5.19 -11.58 -5.45
CA GLU A 84 -4.88 -10.29 -4.82
C GLU A 84 -3.69 -10.33 -3.86
N GLU A 85 -2.66 -11.08 -4.21
CA GLU A 85 -1.47 -11.20 -3.38
C GLU A 85 -0.66 -9.93 -3.36
N TYR A 86 -0.30 -9.51 -2.15
CA TYR A 86 0.58 -8.38 -1.93
C TYR A 86 1.68 -8.73 -0.93
N LYS A 87 2.76 -7.95 -1.00
CA LYS A 87 3.88 -8.02 -0.07
C LYS A 87 3.64 -7.06 1.08
N GLU A 88 3.66 -7.55 2.31
CA GLU A 88 3.79 -6.70 3.47
C GLU A 88 5.26 -6.27 3.59
N LEU A 89 5.49 -4.96 3.59
CA LEU A 89 6.83 -4.38 3.77
C LEU A 89 6.97 -3.97 5.22
N ASP A 90 7.27 -4.95 6.06
CA ASP A 90 7.53 -4.84 7.50
C ASP A 90 8.72 -5.74 7.90
N ILE A 91 8.93 -5.97 9.20
CA ILE A 91 10.01 -6.85 9.69
C ILE A 91 9.89 -8.28 9.15
N ALA A 92 8.67 -8.81 9.01
CA ALA A 92 8.42 -10.19 8.63
C ALA A 92 8.50 -10.41 7.12
N PHE A 93 8.24 -9.38 6.32
CA PHE A 93 8.14 -9.47 4.87
C PHE A 93 7.19 -10.60 4.44
N SER A 94 6.01 -10.67 5.06
CA SER A 94 5.02 -11.69 4.75
C SER A 94 4.34 -11.41 3.39
N ASN A 95 3.72 -12.43 2.81
CA ASN A 95 2.79 -12.26 1.69
C ASN A 95 1.38 -12.49 2.21
N ASN A 96 0.45 -11.66 1.79
CA ASN A 96 -0.95 -11.72 2.24
C ASN A 96 -1.88 -11.41 1.06
N ARG A 97 -3.21 -11.52 1.25
CA ARG A 97 -4.21 -11.42 0.17
C ARG A 97 -5.36 -10.52 0.57
N TYR A 98 -6.09 -10.01 -0.43
CA TYR A 98 -7.37 -9.30 -0.25
C TYR A 98 -7.30 -8.13 0.74
N LEU A 99 -6.27 -7.28 0.58
CA LEU A 99 -6.03 -6.16 1.50
C LEU A 99 -7.25 -5.24 1.54
N ARG A 100 -7.96 -5.26 2.68
CA ARG A 100 -9.15 -4.41 2.92
C ARG A 100 -10.25 -4.60 1.87
N ALA A 101 -10.36 -5.76 1.23
CA ALA A 101 -11.34 -6.01 0.16
C ALA A 101 -12.78 -5.54 0.48
N PRO A 102 -13.35 -5.79 1.69
CA PRO A 102 -14.69 -5.28 2.01
C PRO A 102 -14.80 -3.74 2.01
N TYR A 103 -13.72 -3.03 2.34
CA TYR A 103 -13.69 -1.57 2.28
C TYR A 103 -13.55 -1.08 0.84
N CYS A 104 -12.76 -1.76 0.01
CA CYS A 104 -12.64 -1.42 -1.42
C CYS A 104 -13.99 -1.62 -2.12
N GLU A 105 -14.66 -2.76 -1.89
CA GLU A 105 -16.00 -3.04 -2.41
C GLU A 105 -17.03 -1.97 -1.98
N PHE A 106 -16.95 -1.53 -0.71
CA PHE A 106 -17.82 -0.46 -0.25
C PHE A 106 -17.67 0.83 -1.05
N TRP A 107 -16.45 1.28 -1.31
CA TRP A 107 -16.21 2.51 -2.06
C TRP A 107 -16.48 2.37 -3.56
N GLU A 108 -16.13 1.22 -4.14
CA GLU A 108 -16.26 0.98 -5.59
C GLU A 108 -17.67 0.58 -6.01
N THR A 109 -18.43 -0.09 -5.15
CA THR A 109 -19.77 -0.59 -5.51
C THR A 109 -20.88 0.14 -4.75
N TYR A 110 -20.82 0.12 -3.41
CA TYR A 110 -21.96 0.59 -2.61
C TYR A 110 -22.10 2.12 -2.66
N VAL A 111 -21.00 2.86 -2.58
CA VAL A 111 -21.04 4.33 -2.67
C VAL A 111 -21.49 4.78 -4.06
N GLU A 112 -20.97 4.17 -5.12
CA GLU A 112 -21.41 4.46 -6.49
C GLU A 112 -22.91 4.20 -6.68
N MET A 113 -23.40 3.05 -6.20
CA MET A 113 -24.82 2.71 -6.25
C MET A 113 -25.68 3.70 -5.46
N ILE A 114 -25.25 4.11 -4.26
CA ILE A 114 -25.99 5.08 -3.44
C ILE A 114 -26.08 6.42 -4.15
N VAL A 115 -24.96 6.93 -4.70
CA VAL A 115 -24.93 8.21 -5.42
C VAL A 115 -25.83 8.14 -6.65
N TYR A 116 -25.73 7.07 -7.45
CA TYR A 116 -26.59 6.85 -8.61
C TYR A 116 -28.08 6.87 -8.24
N LEU A 117 -28.46 6.13 -7.19
CA LEU A 117 -29.86 6.07 -6.76
C LEU A 117 -30.35 7.42 -6.21
N GLN A 118 -29.51 8.17 -5.51
CA GLN A 118 -29.87 9.49 -5.01
C GLN A 118 -30.17 10.48 -6.14
N GLU A 119 -29.34 10.52 -7.18
CA GLU A 119 -29.56 11.39 -8.35
C GLU A 119 -30.86 11.04 -9.08
N HIS A 120 -31.09 9.75 -9.35
CA HIS A 120 -32.27 9.32 -10.10
C HIS A 120 -33.56 9.41 -9.27
N LEU A 121 -33.49 9.26 -7.94
CA LEU A 121 -34.66 9.49 -7.07
C LEU A 121 -34.99 10.97 -6.94
N ALA A 122 -34.01 11.87 -6.99
CA ALA A 122 -34.24 13.31 -7.02
C ALA A 122 -34.98 13.72 -8.31
N ASP A 123 -34.60 13.17 -9.46
CA ASP A 123 -35.29 13.40 -10.74
C ASP A 123 -36.74 12.90 -10.76
N VAL A 124 -37.03 11.77 -10.09
CA VAL A 124 -38.41 11.27 -9.89
C VAL A 124 -39.22 12.25 -9.03
N GLN A 125 -38.63 12.79 -7.96
CA GLN A 125 -39.34 13.63 -7.00
C GLN A 125 -39.57 15.07 -7.49
N ASP A 126 -38.67 15.63 -8.30
CA ASP A 126 -38.79 16.98 -8.88
C ASP A 126 -39.71 17.04 -10.11
N GLY A 127 -40.33 15.91 -10.49
CA GLY A 127 -41.31 15.86 -11.58
C GLY A 127 -40.72 16.10 -12.97
N THR A 128 -39.40 16.08 -13.13
CA THR A 128 -38.69 16.24 -14.40
C THR A 128 -38.62 14.95 -15.23
N TYR A 129 -39.39 13.92 -14.88
CA TYR A 129 -39.64 12.75 -15.74
C TYR A 129 -40.37 13.14 -17.04
N MET A 130 -39.63 13.69 -17.98
CA MET A 130 -39.99 13.80 -19.38
C MET A 130 -39.85 12.42 -20.01
N GLY A 131 -40.93 11.64 -19.91
CA GLY A 131 -40.95 10.23 -20.26
C GLY A 131 -40.47 9.91 -21.69
N GLY A 132 -39.87 8.73 -21.81
CA GLY A 132 -39.79 8.03 -23.09
C GLY A 132 -41.20 7.70 -23.58
N ARG A 133 -41.67 8.42 -24.60
CA ARG A 133 -42.78 7.99 -25.44
C ARG A 133 -42.25 6.95 -26.44
N ARG A 134 -42.92 5.79 -26.44
CA ARG A 134 -43.13 4.79 -27.52
C ARG A 134 -41.98 4.50 -28.47
#